data_AF-A0A1Z4II75-F1
#
_entry.id   AF-A0A1Z4II75-F1
#
_cell.length_a   1.000
_cell.length_b   1.000
_cell.length_c   1.000
_cell.angle_alpha   90.00
_cell.angle_beta   90.00
_cell.angle_gamma   90.00
#
_symmetry.space_group_name_H-M   'P 1'
#
loop_
_entity.id
_entity.type
_entity.pdbx_description
1 polymer ?
#
loop_
_entity_poly.entity_id
_entity_poly.type
_entity_poly.pdbx_seq_one_letter_code
_entity_poly.pdbx_strand_id
1 'polypeptide(L)'
;MAVGNGVLIWKVWDQAGIYAIAEIIEPPKIIASLPDIGYWLDTSRVGVKPCAKIRFTSKLLEKPLLREHLKHDPVLKNLIVIRQPNATNYKITQQEWQRVNELKEL
;
A
#
# COMPACT_ATOMS: atom_id res chain seq x y z
N MET A 1 -2.66 9.66 8.26
CA MET A 1 -1.71 8.58 8.54
C MET A 1 -1.26 8.76 9.97
N ALA A 2 -1.64 7.83 10.84
CA ALA A 2 -1.28 7.80 12.25
C ALA A 2 -0.74 6.41 12.61
N VAL A 3 -0.02 6.32 13.72
CA VAL A 3 0.45 5.03 14.26
C VAL A 3 -0.75 4.10 14.48
N GLY A 4 -0.59 2.83 14.11
CA GLY A 4 -1.65 1.82 14.15
C GLY A 4 -2.62 1.86 12.96
N ASN A 5 -2.52 2.83 12.05
CA ASN A 5 -3.29 2.77 10.80
C ASN A 5 -2.77 1.62 9.92
N GLY A 6 -3.72 0.86 9.37
CA GLY A 6 -3.47 -0.18 8.40
C GLY A 6 -3.02 0.37 7.04
N VAL A 7 -2.19 -0.40 6.35
CA VAL A 7 -1.65 -0.09 5.02
C VAL A 7 -1.76 -1.33 4.15
N LEU A 8 -2.24 -1.17 2.92
CA LEU A 8 -2.22 -2.22 1.90
C LEU A 8 -1.03 -2.00 0.98
N ILE A 9 -0.27 -3.04 0.72
CA ILE A 9 0.93 -2.99 -0.13
C ILE A 9 0.56 -3.50 -1.51
N TRP A 10 0.54 -2.56 -2.45
CA TRP A 10 0.17 -2.80 -3.83
C TRP A 10 1.41 -3.03 -4.70
N LYS A 11 1.49 -4.19 -5.36
CA LYS A 11 2.46 -4.43 -6.43
C LYS A 11 1.90 -3.93 -7.76
N VAL A 12 2.70 -3.18 -8.50
CA VAL A 12 2.38 -2.67 -9.83
C VAL A 12 2.82 -3.63 -10.94
N TRP A 13 2.45 -3.31 -12.19
CA TRP A 13 2.75 -4.07 -13.41
C TRP A 13 2.07 -5.44 -13.53
N ASP A 14 2.79 -6.43 -14.03
CA ASP A 14 2.27 -7.78 -14.19
C ASP A 14 1.87 -8.35 -12.84
N GLN A 15 0.76 -9.09 -12.82
CA GLN A 15 0.14 -9.60 -11.60
C GLN A 15 -0.06 -8.49 -10.55
N ALA A 16 -0.46 -7.29 -10.97
CA ALA A 16 -0.72 -6.19 -10.03
C ALA A 16 -1.80 -6.57 -9.02
N GLY A 17 -1.66 -6.14 -7.77
CA GLY A 17 -2.61 -6.49 -6.71
C GLY A 17 -2.07 -6.20 -5.32
N ILE A 18 -2.78 -6.68 -4.30
CA ILE A 18 -2.38 -6.55 -2.89
C ILE A 18 -1.53 -7.77 -2.50
N TYR A 19 -0.30 -7.50 -2.08
CA TYR A 19 0.70 -8.54 -1.73
C TYR A 19 1.05 -8.57 -0.25
N ALA A 20 0.68 -7.54 0.51
CA ALA A 20 0.85 -7.53 1.95
C ALA A 20 -0.11 -6.55 2.61
N ILE A 21 -0.31 -6.79 3.90
CA ILE A 21 -0.93 -5.86 4.84
C ILE A 21 0.17 -5.42 5.81
N ALA A 22 0.19 -4.14 6.13
CA ALA A 22 1.13 -3.54 7.03
C ALA A 22 0.41 -2.58 7.99
N GLU A 23 1.14 -2.06 8.94
CA GLU A 23 0.69 -1.00 9.83
C GLU A 23 1.77 0.09 9.94
N ILE A 24 1.34 1.32 10.21
CA ILE A 24 2.25 2.42 10.52
C ILE A 24 2.73 2.27 11.97
N ILE A 25 4.05 2.22 12.17
CA ILE A 25 4.65 2.01 13.49
C ILE A 25 5.28 3.27 14.10
N GLU A 26 5.51 4.31 13.28
CA GLU A 26 6.03 5.60 13.74
C GLU A 26 5.27 6.74 13.04
N PRO A 27 5.08 7.91 13.69
CA PRO A 27 4.54 9.08 13.03
C PRO A 27 5.37 9.46 11.78
N PRO A 28 4.73 9.88 10.67
CA PRO A 28 5.47 10.30 9.49
C PRO A 28 6.42 11.46 9.81
N LYS A 29 7.68 11.34 9.38
CA LYS A 29 8.71 12.35 9.61
C LYS A 29 9.55 12.58 8.36
N ILE A 30 10.15 13.76 8.28
CA ILE A 30 11.14 14.04 7.25
C ILE A 30 12.39 13.21 7.55
N ILE A 31 12.86 12.45 6.56
CA ILE A 31 14.07 11.64 6.66
C ILE A 31 15.11 12.24 5.72
N ALA A 32 16.19 12.76 6.29
CA ALA A 32 17.28 13.38 5.54
C ALA A 32 18.27 12.35 4.97
N SER A 33 18.41 11.20 5.63
CA SER A 33 19.29 10.10 5.20
C SER A 33 18.47 8.84 5.02
N LEU A 34 18.29 8.43 3.77
CA LEU A 34 17.58 7.23 3.39
C LEU A 34 18.59 6.09 3.13
N PRO A 35 18.44 4.92 3.77
CA PRO A 35 19.35 3.79 3.55
C PRO A 35 19.40 3.32 2.09
N ASP A 36 18.31 3.53 1.35
CA ASP A 36 18.10 3.10 -0.03
C ASP A 36 18.37 4.22 -1.05
N ILE A 37 18.99 5.34 -0.65
CA ILE A 37 19.25 6.50 -1.52
C ILE A 37 19.94 6.14 -2.85
N GLY A 38 20.79 5.10 -2.85
CA GLY A 38 21.47 4.62 -4.06
C GLY A 38 20.54 4.06 -5.15
N TYR A 39 19.28 3.77 -4.83
CA TYR A 39 18.26 3.30 -5.77
C TYR A 39 17.36 4.42 -6.31
N TRP A 40 17.51 5.65 -5.82
CA TRP A 40 16.64 6.77 -6.20
C TRP A 40 17.17 7.44 -7.48
N LEU A 41 16.34 7.49 -8.51
CA LEU A 41 16.65 8.20 -9.76
C LEU A 41 16.60 9.73 -9.61
N ASP A 42 15.72 10.22 -8.72
CA ASP A 42 15.55 11.64 -8.42
C ASP A 42 15.73 11.88 -6.93
N THR A 43 16.92 12.34 -6.55
CA THR A 43 17.30 12.60 -5.17
C THR A 43 16.84 13.98 -4.66
N SER A 44 16.30 14.85 -5.54
CA SER A 44 15.79 16.17 -5.12
C SER A 44 14.60 16.08 -4.15
N ARG A 45 13.96 14.91 -4.09
CA ARG A 45 12.78 14.63 -3.26
C ARG A 45 13.15 14.19 -1.83
N VAL A 46 14.42 13.90 -1.59
CA VAL A 46 14.94 13.43 -0.29
C VAL A 46 14.87 14.57 0.71
N GLY A 47 14.40 14.29 1.93
CA GLY A 47 14.25 15.32 2.95
C GLY A 47 13.12 16.34 2.70
N VAL A 48 12.35 16.22 1.62
CA VAL A 48 11.26 17.17 1.29
C VAL A 48 9.90 16.71 1.82
N LYS A 49 9.62 15.40 1.74
CA LYS A 49 8.32 14.84 2.13
C LYS A 49 8.42 13.94 3.37
N PRO A 50 7.39 13.94 4.24
CA PRO A 50 7.32 12.97 5.33
C PRO A 50 7.23 11.53 4.81
N CYS A 51 8.02 10.64 5.42
CA CYS A 51 8.01 9.20 5.18
C CYS A 51 7.41 8.50 6.40
N ALA A 52 6.55 7.50 6.16
CA ALA A 52 6.02 6.65 7.22
C ALA A 52 6.84 5.37 7.31
N LYS A 53 7.19 4.96 8.53
CA LYS A 53 7.76 3.63 8.77
C LYS A 53 6.63 2.65 9.01
N ILE A 54 6.68 1.53 8.29
CA ILE A 54 5.66 0.48 8.36
C ILE A 54 6.26 -0.86 8.77
N ARG A 55 5.42 -1.73 9.31
CA ARG A 55 5.73 -3.14 9.59
C ARG A 55 4.70 -4.02 8.90
N PHE A 56 5.14 -5.03 8.15
CA PHE A 56 4.22 -6.02 7.60
C PHE A 56 3.56 -6.82 8.72
N THR A 57 2.24 -6.90 8.70
CA THR A 57 1.44 -7.71 9.61
C THR A 57 0.96 -8.99 8.92
N SER A 58 0.89 -9.00 7.59
CA SER A 58 0.62 -10.18 6.78
C SER A 58 1.26 -10.08 5.40
N LYS A 59 1.83 -11.19 4.92
CA LYS A 59 2.38 -11.31 3.57
C LYS A 59 1.49 -12.28 2.78
N LEU A 60 1.09 -11.88 1.59
CA LEU A 60 0.19 -12.62 0.69
C LEU A 60 0.95 -13.07 -0.56
N LEU A 61 2.18 -13.55 -0.40
CA LEU A 61 3.07 -13.86 -1.54
C LEU A 61 2.60 -15.07 -2.35
N GLU A 62 2.01 -16.06 -1.67
CA GLU A 62 1.50 -17.29 -2.30
C GLU A 62 0.13 -17.07 -2.94
N LYS A 63 -0.72 -16.26 -2.31
CA LYS A 63 -2.10 -15.99 -2.75
C LYS A 63 -2.39 -14.48 -2.70
N PRO A 64 -1.78 -13.69 -3.60
CA PRO A 64 -2.03 -12.24 -3.65
C PRO A 64 -3.46 -11.95 -4.10
N LEU A 65 -4.02 -10.84 -3.62
CA LEU A 65 -5.32 -10.37 -4.11
C LEU A 65 -5.10 -9.58 -5.41
N LEU A 66 -5.16 -10.30 -6.53
CA LEU A 66 -4.84 -9.75 -7.85
C LEU A 66 -5.90 -8.75 -8.32
N ARG A 67 -5.44 -7.66 -8.94
CA ARG A 67 -6.26 -6.59 -9.53
C ARG A 67 -7.34 -7.13 -10.45
N GLU A 68 -7.03 -8.15 -11.25
CA GLU A 68 -8.00 -8.75 -12.16
C GLU A 68 -9.19 -9.36 -11.44
N HIS A 69 -8.98 -9.96 -10.26
CA HIS A 69 -10.06 -10.43 -9.39
C HIS A 69 -10.75 -9.28 -8.67
N LEU A 70 -9.97 -8.33 -8.12
CA LEU A 70 -10.50 -7.17 -7.39
C LEU A 70 -11.44 -6.30 -8.23
N LYS A 71 -11.23 -6.22 -9.55
CA LYS A 71 -12.12 -5.50 -10.47
C LYS A 71 -13.54 -6.09 -10.56
N HIS A 72 -13.71 -7.36 -10.21
CA HIS A 72 -15.00 -8.04 -10.23
C HIS A 72 -15.66 -8.05 -8.84
N ASP A 73 -14.92 -7.72 -7.77
CA ASP A 73 -15.48 -7.61 -6.42
C ASP A 73 -16.34 -6.35 -6.29
N PRO A 74 -17.58 -6.43 -5.75
CA PRO A 74 -18.51 -5.32 -5.71
C PRO A 74 -18.01 -4.12 -4.87
N VAL A 75 -17.14 -4.37 -3.88
CA VAL A 75 -16.56 -3.34 -3.02
C VAL A 75 -15.22 -2.88 -3.58
N LEU A 76 -14.30 -3.81 -3.83
CA LEU A 76 -12.90 -3.52 -4.13
C LEU A 76 -12.65 -3.02 -5.55
N LYS A 77 -13.60 -3.18 -6.48
CA LYS A 77 -13.52 -2.55 -7.81
C LYS A 77 -13.37 -1.03 -7.75
N ASN A 78 -13.76 -0.42 -6.63
CA ASN A 78 -13.74 1.03 -6.42
C ASN A 78 -12.41 1.56 -5.87
N LEU A 79 -11.46 0.68 -5.52
CA LEU A 79 -10.15 1.08 -5.02
C LEU A 79 -9.53 2.13 -5.95
N ILE A 80 -9.09 3.25 -5.38
CA ILE A 80 -8.62 4.40 -6.18
C ILE A 80 -7.40 4.01 -7.02
N VAL A 81 -6.51 3.15 -6.50
CA VAL A 81 -5.35 2.62 -7.26
C VAL A 81 -5.76 1.88 -8.55
N ILE A 82 -6.99 1.34 -8.63
CA ILE A 82 -7.52 0.70 -9.84
C ILE A 82 -8.11 1.75 -10.79
N ARG A 83 -8.85 2.72 -10.24
CA ARG A 83 -9.60 3.72 -11.03
C ARG A 83 -8.74 4.87 -11.55
N GLN A 84 -7.74 5.28 -10.76
CA GLN A 84 -6.90 6.46 -10.98
C GLN A 84 -5.45 6.14 -10.56
N PRO A 85 -4.70 5.33 -11.34
CA PRO A 85 -3.37 4.84 -10.98
C PRO A 85 -2.25 5.89 -11.21
N ASN A 86 -2.46 7.14 -10.79
CA ASN A 86 -1.53 8.26 -11.03
C ASN A 86 -0.77 8.74 -9.77
N ALA A 87 -1.01 8.11 -8.63
CA ALA A 87 -0.33 8.33 -7.36
C ALA A 87 0.22 7.03 -6.76
N THR A 88 1.04 7.15 -5.71
CA THR A 88 1.65 6.02 -5.01
C THR A 88 0.99 5.71 -3.67
N ASN A 89 0.16 6.61 -3.15
CA ASN A 89 -0.53 6.47 -1.87
C ASN A 89 -1.99 6.90 -2.03
N TYR A 90 -2.91 6.05 -1.59
CA TYR A 90 -4.34 6.31 -1.66
C TYR A 90 -4.99 6.06 -0.31
N LYS A 91 -6.00 6.86 0.02
CA LYS A 91 -6.90 6.51 1.11
C LYS A 91 -7.82 5.39 0.64
N ILE A 92 -8.10 4.47 1.55
CA ILE A 92 -9.13 3.44 1.40
C ILE A 92 -10.22 3.70 2.44
N THR A 93 -11.42 3.26 2.13
CA THR A 93 -12.57 3.30 3.03
C THR A 93 -12.51 2.15 4.04
N GLN A 94 -13.27 2.27 5.12
CA GLN A 94 -13.42 1.18 6.10
C GLN A 94 -13.99 -0.09 5.45
N GLN A 95 -14.91 0.06 4.50
CA GLN A 95 -15.54 -1.06 3.81
C GLN A 95 -14.54 -1.82 2.91
N GLU A 96 -13.72 -1.10 2.16
CA GLU A 96 -12.64 -1.71 1.37
C GLU A 96 -11.62 -2.43 2.26
N TRP A 97 -11.27 -1.82 3.40
CA TRP A 97 -10.37 -2.45 4.37
C TRP A 97 -10.94 -3.75 4.94
N GLN A 98 -12.21 -3.75 5.36
CA GLN A 98 -12.89 -4.94 5.86
C GLN A 98 -12.91 -6.05 4.79
N ARG A 99 -13.28 -5.69 3.56
CA ARG A 99 -13.37 -6.66 2.46
C ARG A 99 -12.02 -7.31 2.13
N VAL A 100 -10.92 -6.57 2.18
CA VAL A 100 -9.57 -7.15 1.99
C VAL A 100 -9.25 -8.14 3.10
N ASN A 101 -9.60 -7.84 4.35
CA ASN A 101 -9.36 -8.76 5.47
C ASN A 101 -10.20 -10.05 5.34
N GLU A 102 -11.45 -9.96 4.88
CA GLU A 102 -12.27 -11.16 4.60
C GLU A 102 -11.63 -12.05 3.54
N LEU A 103 -11.14 -11.48 2.43
CA LEU A 103 -10.54 -12.24 1.33
C LEU A 103 -9.18 -12.85 1.68
N LYS A 104 -8.46 -12.26 2.64
CA LYS A 104 -7.17 -12.78 3.13
C LYS A 104 -7.32 -14.09 3.92
N GLU A 105 -8.44 -14.29 4.62
CA GLU A 105 -8.66 -15.46 5.48
C GLU A 105 -9.21 -16.68 4.70
N LEU A 106 -9.45 -16.54 3.39
CA LEU A 106 -9.92 -17.60 2.48
C LEU A 106 -8.76 -18.26 1.73
#